data_AF-A0A925EAI7-F1
#
_entry.id   AF-A0A925EAI7-F1
#
_cell.length_a   1.000
_cell.length_b   1.000
_cell.length_c   1.000
_cell.angle_alpha   90.00
_cell.angle_beta   90.00
_cell.angle_gamma   90.00
#
_symmetry.space_group_name_H-M   'P 1'
#
loop_
_entity.id
_entity.type
_entity.pdbx_description
1 polymer ?
#
loop_
_entity_poly.entity_id
_entity_poly.type
_entity_poly.pdbx_seq_one_letter_code
_entity_poly.pdbx_strand_id
1 'polypeptide(L)'
;LFSVNEKTGDARISGTLASLCGLETSIARGNSKDTVLAIQRILLMQAHSFFVGGIPVIFYGDEAGYTNDYSYLQDESKNYDNRWMHRPVIDWEKNKKIDLAGTTEQIIFSSTKKLIAIRKKLAVMADRKNLTWLTPHNIHVAGFLREWNDERVYCIFNFSSQEQHLTWYAFKENGINPSTLYDHWAEKKYTVKEDNEYFTLPPCSFFILEPVK
;
A
#
# COMPACT_ATOMS: atom_id res chain seq x y z
N LEU A 1 -21.54 -2.88 -8.80
CA LEU A 1 -21.54 -1.46 -9.23
C LEU A 1 -22.53 -0.68 -8.38
N PHE A 2 -22.25 0.58 -8.08
CA PHE A 2 -23.10 1.47 -7.28
C PHE A 2 -23.65 2.61 -8.15
N SER A 3 -24.95 2.86 -8.02
CA SER A 3 -25.70 3.91 -8.73
C SER A 3 -25.34 4.03 -10.22
N VAL A 4 -25.57 2.94 -10.94
CA VAL A 4 -25.40 2.89 -12.40
C VAL A 4 -26.37 3.88 -13.04
N ASN A 5 -25.85 4.77 -13.88
CA ASN A 5 -26.62 5.73 -14.66
C ASN A 5 -26.63 5.29 -16.13
N GLU A 6 -27.71 4.62 -16.55
CA GLU A 6 -27.86 4.06 -17.89
C GLU A 6 -27.75 5.09 -19.03
N LYS A 7 -28.09 6.36 -18.77
CA LYS A 7 -28.03 7.42 -19.79
C LYS A 7 -26.60 7.88 -20.09
N THR A 8 -25.72 7.79 -19.10
CA THR A 8 -24.33 8.30 -19.18
C THR A 8 -23.29 7.19 -19.19
N GLY A 9 -23.68 5.98 -18.79
CA GLY A 9 -22.74 4.89 -18.50
C GLY A 9 -21.97 5.06 -17.19
N ASP A 10 -22.23 6.11 -16.40
CA ASP A 10 -21.56 6.31 -15.12
C ASP A 10 -21.90 5.19 -14.13
N ALA A 11 -20.90 4.71 -13.41
CA ALA A 11 -21.07 3.77 -12.31
C ALA A 11 -19.92 3.94 -11.33
N ARG A 12 -20.20 3.70 -10.05
CA ARG A 12 -19.17 3.67 -9.00
C ARG A 12 -18.97 2.26 -8.48
N ILE A 13 -17.96 2.10 -7.64
CA ILE A 13 -17.61 0.83 -7.00
C ILE A 13 -17.85 0.99 -5.49
N SER A 14 -18.49 -0.02 -4.92
CA SER A 14 -18.56 -0.25 -3.48
C SER A 14 -17.69 -1.47 -3.18
N GLY A 15 -16.98 -1.47 -2.06
CA GLY A 15 -16.14 -2.59 -1.64
C GLY A 15 -15.10 -2.17 -0.61
N THR A 16 -14.73 -3.07 0.29
CA THR A 16 -13.65 -2.86 1.26
C THR A 16 -12.30 -2.86 0.56
N LEU A 17 -11.27 -2.28 1.19
CA LEU A 17 -9.90 -2.35 0.68
C LEU A 17 -9.48 -3.80 0.43
N ALA A 18 -9.72 -4.67 1.42
CA ALA A 18 -9.37 -6.08 1.34
C ALA A 18 -10.04 -6.80 0.16
N SER A 19 -11.35 -6.62 -0.02
CA SER A 19 -12.09 -7.25 -1.12
C SER A 19 -11.63 -6.75 -2.49
N LEU A 20 -11.41 -5.43 -2.63
CA LEU A 20 -10.95 -4.83 -3.89
C LEU A 20 -9.50 -5.22 -4.23
N CYS A 21 -8.65 -5.49 -3.23
CA CYS A 21 -7.32 -6.05 -3.43
C CYS A 21 -7.31 -7.55 -3.76
N GLY A 22 -8.46 -8.22 -3.64
CA GLY A 22 -8.66 -9.63 -3.99
C GLY A 22 -8.60 -10.62 -2.82
N LEU A 23 -8.49 -10.14 -1.58
CA LEU A 23 -8.35 -11.00 -0.40
C LEU A 23 -9.58 -11.89 -0.19
N GLU A 24 -10.77 -11.34 -0.37
CA GLU A 24 -12.03 -12.09 -0.23
C GLU A 24 -12.08 -13.28 -1.20
N THR A 25 -11.76 -13.02 -2.47
CA THR A 25 -11.78 -14.06 -3.52
C THR A 25 -10.69 -15.10 -3.29
N SER A 26 -9.49 -14.70 -2.85
CA SER A 26 -8.39 -15.64 -2.61
C SER A 26 -8.68 -16.57 -1.43
N ILE A 27 -9.29 -16.05 -0.35
CA ILE A 27 -9.75 -16.84 0.80
C ILE A 27 -10.84 -17.80 0.37
N ALA A 28 -11.87 -17.33 -0.36
CA ALA A 28 -12.96 -18.17 -0.82
C ALA A 28 -12.50 -19.33 -1.72
N ARG A 29 -11.42 -19.13 -2.49
CA ARG A 29 -10.82 -20.16 -3.36
C ARG A 29 -9.76 -21.02 -2.66
N GLY A 30 -9.37 -20.70 -1.42
CA GLY A 30 -8.28 -21.38 -0.71
C GLY A 30 -6.91 -21.23 -1.38
N ASN A 31 -6.69 -20.18 -2.19
CA ASN A 31 -5.41 -19.97 -2.89
C ASN A 31 -4.46 -19.14 -2.01
N SER A 32 -3.49 -19.81 -1.40
CA SER A 32 -2.51 -19.18 -0.51
C SER A 32 -1.62 -18.17 -1.25
N LYS A 33 -1.23 -18.43 -2.50
CA LYS A 33 -0.40 -17.51 -3.30
C LYS A 33 -1.14 -16.21 -3.59
N ASP A 34 -2.40 -16.32 -4.01
CA ASP A 34 -3.24 -15.15 -4.28
C ASP A 34 -3.53 -14.37 -3.00
N THR A 35 -3.66 -15.05 -1.86
CA THR A 35 -3.86 -14.41 -0.56
C THR A 35 -2.64 -13.59 -0.15
N VAL A 36 -1.43 -14.14 -0.31
CA VAL A 36 -0.19 -13.38 -0.09
C VAL A 36 -0.14 -12.15 -1.00
N LEU A 37 -0.45 -12.29 -2.29
CA LEU A 37 -0.45 -11.17 -3.23
C LEU A 37 -1.52 -10.11 -2.88
N ALA A 38 -2.70 -10.52 -2.44
CA ALA A 38 -3.76 -9.62 -1.98
C ALA A 38 -3.31 -8.82 -0.74
N ILE A 39 -2.65 -9.46 0.21
CA ILE A 39 -2.05 -8.78 1.37
C ILE A 39 -0.99 -7.78 0.89
N GLN A 40 -0.10 -8.14 -0.04
CA GLN A 40 0.88 -7.20 -0.59
C GLN A 40 0.22 -5.97 -1.23
N ARG A 41 -0.88 -6.15 -1.97
CA ARG A 41 -1.66 -5.03 -2.54
C ARG A 41 -2.25 -4.13 -1.46
N ILE A 42 -2.80 -4.70 -0.38
CA ILE A 42 -3.32 -3.92 0.75
C ILE A 42 -2.20 -3.06 1.35
N LEU A 43 -1.03 -3.67 1.61
CA LEU A 43 0.12 -2.97 2.17
C LEU A 43 0.67 -1.91 1.21
N LEU A 44 0.71 -2.18 -0.09
CA LEU A 44 1.10 -1.22 -1.12
C LEU A 44 0.20 0.02 -1.12
N MET A 45 -1.13 -0.18 -1.12
CA MET A 45 -2.10 0.92 -1.10
C MET A 45 -1.97 1.75 0.19
N GLN A 46 -1.84 1.08 1.34
CA GLN A 46 -1.65 1.75 2.62
C GLN A 46 -0.34 2.52 2.63
N ALA A 47 0.79 1.89 2.28
CA ALA A 47 2.10 2.54 2.25
C ALA A 47 2.08 3.80 1.37
N HIS A 48 1.50 3.72 0.16
CA HIS A 48 1.36 4.88 -0.71
C HIS A 48 0.59 6.02 -0.02
N SER A 49 -0.57 5.73 0.58
CA SER A 49 -1.35 6.69 1.36
C SER A 49 -0.57 7.29 2.54
N PHE A 50 0.20 6.46 3.25
CA PHE A 50 1.01 6.91 4.39
C PHE A 50 2.17 7.83 3.98
N PHE A 51 2.75 7.70 2.79
CA PHE A 51 4.01 8.41 2.47
C PHE A 51 3.88 9.54 1.43
N VAL A 52 2.82 9.58 0.63
CA VAL A 52 2.64 10.64 -0.41
C VAL A 52 2.49 12.04 0.18
N GLY A 53 1.92 12.19 1.39
CA GLY A 53 1.78 13.48 2.07
C GLY A 53 0.38 13.68 2.65
N GLY A 54 0.23 14.66 3.54
CA GLY A 54 -1.02 14.88 4.28
C GLY A 54 -1.21 13.94 5.49
N ILE A 55 -2.43 13.97 6.04
CA ILE A 55 -2.83 13.14 7.17
C ILE A 55 -3.46 11.86 6.61
N PRO A 56 -2.82 10.68 6.75
CA PRO A 56 -3.41 9.44 6.30
C PRO A 56 -4.63 9.08 7.16
N VAL A 57 -5.73 8.71 6.50
CA VAL A 57 -6.96 8.26 7.16
C VAL A 57 -7.09 6.76 6.94
N ILE A 58 -7.17 6.01 8.04
CA ILE A 58 -7.43 4.57 8.03
C ILE A 58 -8.94 4.39 8.16
N PHE A 59 -9.53 3.61 7.26
CA PHE A 59 -10.93 3.22 7.39
C PHE A 59 -11.02 2.02 8.34
N TYR A 60 -11.94 2.06 9.31
CA TYR A 60 -12.02 1.03 10.34
C TYR A 60 -12.19 -0.37 9.74
N GLY A 61 -11.49 -1.36 10.29
CA GLY A 61 -11.49 -2.73 9.79
C GLY A 61 -10.46 -3.00 8.70
N ASP A 62 -9.93 -1.99 8.01
CA ASP A 62 -8.85 -2.21 7.03
C ASP A 62 -7.58 -2.74 7.73
N GLU A 63 -7.32 -2.34 8.98
CA GLU A 63 -6.19 -2.80 9.79
C GLU A 63 -6.26 -4.29 10.15
N ALA A 64 -7.43 -4.92 10.02
CA ALA A 64 -7.64 -6.35 10.26
C ALA A 64 -8.13 -7.08 8.99
N GLY A 65 -8.02 -6.45 7.81
CA GLY A 65 -8.42 -7.05 6.54
C GLY A 65 -9.88 -7.51 6.51
N TYR A 66 -10.81 -6.65 6.94
CA TYR A 66 -12.25 -6.93 6.77
C TYR A 66 -12.62 -6.95 5.30
N THR A 67 -13.23 -8.05 4.86
CA THR A 67 -13.83 -8.18 3.54
C THR A 67 -15.24 -7.58 3.54
N ASN A 68 -15.87 -7.56 2.36
CA ASN A 68 -17.24 -7.10 2.18
C ASN A 68 -18.19 -7.80 3.17
N ASP A 69 -19.07 -6.99 3.76
CA ASP A 69 -20.18 -7.45 4.58
C ASP A 69 -21.39 -7.63 3.68
N TYR A 70 -21.90 -8.86 3.54
CA TYR A 70 -23.11 -9.14 2.76
C TYR A 70 -24.38 -9.24 3.62
N SER A 71 -24.27 -9.10 4.94
CA SER A 71 -25.43 -9.14 5.84
C SER A 71 -26.41 -8.00 5.56
N TYR A 72 -25.95 -6.88 5.00
CA TYR A 72 -26.80 -5.75 4.59
C TYR A 72 -27.90 -6.14 3.59
N LEU A 73 -27.72 -7.24 2.82
CA LEU A 73 -28.73 -7.73 1.89
C LEU A 73 -29.98 -8.25 2.61
N GLN A 74 -29.83 -8.70 3.86
CA GLN A 74 -30.91 -9.20 4.71
C GLN A 74 -31.55 -8.11 5.58
N ASP A 75 -31.00 -6.90 5.56
CA ASP A 75 -31.52 -5.75 6.31
C ASP A 75 -32.37 -4.89 5.38
N GLU A 76 -33.69 -4.90 5.58
CA GLU A 76 -34.66 -4.14 4.76
C GLU A 76 -34.37 -2.63 4.73
N SER A 77 -33.70 -2.10 5.77
CA SER A 77 -33.30 -0.69 5.83
C SER A 77 -32.00 -0.36 5.08
N LYS A 78 -31.29 -1.37 4.57
CA LYS A 78 -29.96 -1.22 3.93
C LYS A 78 -29.84 -1.86 2.56
N ASN A 79 -30.63 -2.89 2.25
CA ASN A 79 -30.46 -3.74 1.06
C ASN A 79 -30.51 -2.98 -0.28
N TYR A 80 -31.12 -1.79 -0.30
CA TYR A 80 -31.20 -0.91 -1.46
C TYR A 80 -29.90 -0.13 -1.76
N ASP A 81 -28.94 -0.11 -0.83
CA ASP A 81 -27.70 0.66 -0.92
C ASP A 81 -26.47 -0.21 -0.67
N ASN A 82 -25.81 -0.64 -1.74
CA ASN A 82 -24.64 -1.51 -1.63
C ASN A 82 -23.38 -0.83 -1.04
N ARG A 83 -23.43 0.46 -0.68
CA ARG A 83 -22.36 1.08 0.13
C ARG A 83 -22.27 0.48 1.52
N TRP A 84 -23.35 -0.13 2.02
CA TRP A 84 -23.31 -0.87 3.28
C TRP A 84 -22.36 -2.08 3.25
N MET A 85 -22.05 -2.58 2.05
CA MET A 85 -21.11 -3.68 1.86
C MET A 85 -19.70 -3.40 2.40
N HIS A 86 -19.28 -2.13 2.41
CA HIS A 86 -17.97 -1.71 2.90
C HIS A 86 -18.08 -0.90 4.19
N ARG A 87 -19.10 -1.21 5.00
CA ARG A 87 -19.31 -0.69 6.36
C ARG A 87 -19.56 -1.86 7.31
N PRO A 88 -18.57 -2.75 7.46
CA PRO A 88 -18.78 -4.02 8.13
C PRO A 88 -19.13 -3.83 9.61
N VAL A 89 -19.97 -4.71 10.13
CA VAL A 89 -20.11 -4.85 11.59
C VAL A 89 -18.82 -5.42 12.16
N ILE A 90 -18.28 -4.79 13.21
CA ILE A 90 -17.06 -5.26 13.86
C ILE A 90 -17.29 -6.59 14.57
N ASP A 91 -16.49 -7.58 14.20
CA ASP A 91 -16.38 -8.88 14.85
C ASP A 91 -15.14 -8.88 15.77
N TRP A 92 -15.40 -8.81 17.07
CA TRP A 92 -14.33 -8.80 18.08
C TRP A 92 -13.54 -10.12 18.14
N GLU A 93 -14.13 -11.26 17.75
CA GLU A 93 -13.39 -12.52 17.67
C GLU A 93 -12.43 -12.54 16.48
N LYS A 94 -12.83 -11.95 15.34
CA LYS A 94 -11.89 -11.70 14.23
C LYS A 94 -10.76 -10.78 14.69
N ASN A 95 -11.06 -9.70 15.41
CA ASN A 95 -10.04 -8.76 15.87
C ASN A 95 -9.03 -9.40 16.82
N LYS A 96 -9.41 -10.38 17.65
CA LYS A 96 -8.46 -11.13 18.48
C LYS A 96 -7.40 -11.89 17.66
N LYS A 97 -7.65 -12.17 16.38
CA LYS A 97 -6.68 -12.85 15.52
C LYS A 97 -5.44 -12.00 15.22
N ILE A 98 -5.44 -10.70 15.51
CA ILE A 98 -4.23 -9.86 15.39
C ILE A 98 -3.08 -10.35 16.28
N ASP A 99 -3.38 -11.10 17.34
CA ASP A 99 -2.39 -11.70 18.25
C ASP A 99 -1.97 -13.12 17.82
N LEU A 100 -2.60 -13.68 16.79
CA LEU A 100 -2.31 -15.02 16.28
C LEU A 100 -1.36 -14.95 15.10
N ALA A 101 -0.11 -15.38 15.32
CA ALA A 101 0.96 -15.34 14.33
C ALA A 101 0.57 -16.07 13.03
N GLY A 102 0.83 -15.43 11.89
CA GLY A 102 0.60 -16.00 10.57
C GLY A 102 -0.83 -15.87 10.04
N THR A 103 -1.76 -15.31 10.84
CA THR A 103 -3.09 -14.94 10.33
C THR A 103 -3.01 -13.69 9.45
N THR A 104 -3.99 -13.54 8.56
CA THR A 104 -4.07 -12.35 7.70
C THR A 104 -4.25 -11.08 8.53
N GLU A 105 -5.09 -11.15 9.55
CA GLU A 105 -5.34 -10.09 10.52
C GLU A 105 -4.03 -9.62 11.18
N GLN A 106 -3.24 -10.56 11.71
CA GLN A 106 -1.96 -10.25 12.35
C GLN A 106 -0.96 -9.63 11.38
N ILE A 107 -0.83 -10.16 10.17
CA ILE A 107 0.12 -9.65 9.17
C ILE A 107 -0.26 -8.21 8.78
N ILE A 108 -1.53 -7.94 8.47
CA ILE A 108 -1.97 -6.59 8.07
C ILE A 108 -1.80 -5.63 9.25
N PHE A 109 -2.31 -5.98 10.44
CA PHE A 109 -2.28 -5.10 11.61
C PHE A 109 -0.85 -4.71 12.01
N SER A 110 0.05 -5.70 12.10
CA SER A 110 1.46 -5.46 12.44
C SER A 110 2.18 -4.65 11.36
N SER A 111 1.87 -4.89 10.08
CA SER A 111 2.42 -4.14 8.96
C SER A 111 1.94 -2.69 8.96
N THR A 112 0.65 -2.43 9.16
CA THR A 112 0.09 -1.07 9.31
C THR A 112 0.75 -0.35 10.48
N LYS A 113 0.94 -1.01 11.63
CA LYS A 113 1.72 -0.45 12.76
C LYS A 113 3.16 -0.10 12.36
N LYS A 114 3.83 -0.96 11.59
CA LYS A 114 5.20 -0.70 11.10
C LYS A 114 5.23 0.52 10.17
N LEU A 115 4.26 0.65 9.25
CA LEU A 115 4.12 1.83 8.38
C LEU A 115 3.95 3.12 9.19
N ILE A 116 3.07 3.11 10.20
CA ILE A 116 2.87 4.25 11.11
C ILE A 116 4.15 4.59 11.87
N ALA A 117 4.86 3.58 12.39
CA ALA A 117 6.10 3.77 13.12
C ALA A 117 7.20 4.41 12.24
N ILE A 118 7.37 3.92 11.01
CA ILE A 118 8.31 4.49 10.03
C ILE A 118 7.93 5.93 9.72
N ARG A 119 6.65 6.20 9.39
CA ARG A 119 6.16 7.55 9.10
C ARG A 119 6.44 8.53 10.25
N LYS A 120 6.22 8.11 11.50
CA LYS A 120 6.45 8.94 12.69
C LYS A 120 7.94 9.20 12.96
N LYS A 121 8.82 8.28 12.58
CA LYS A 121 10.27 8.38 12.77
C LYS A 121 10.91 9.37 11.80
N LEU A 122 10.42 9.44 10.57
CA LEU A 122 10.99 10.23 9.49
C LEU A 122 10.42 11.66 9.50
N ALA A 123 11.23 12.66 9.88
CA ALA A 123 10.77 14.04 9.95
C ALA A 123 10.41 14.61 8.56
N VAL A 124 11.08 14.11 7.51
CA VAL A 124 10.79 14.43 6.10
C VAL A 124 9.36 14.03 5.64
N MET A 125 8.68 13.16 6.39
CA MET A 125 7.30 12.71 6.12
C MET A 125 6.22 13.64 6.66
N ALA A 126 6.59 14.67 7.43
CA ALA A 126 5.68 15.70 7.88
C ALA A 126 4.97 16.38 6.69
N ASP A 127 3.77 16.92 6.94
CA ASP A 127 2.96 17.54 5.89
C ASP A 127 3.60 18.87 5.44
N ARG A 128 4.41 18.78 4.39
CA ARG A 128 5.21 19.86 3.82
C ARG A 128 5.12 19.80 2.30
N LYS A 129 5.38 20.94 1.66
CA LYS A 129 5.58 21.03 0.21
C LYS A 129 7.00 20.58 -0.15
N ASN A 130 7.26 19.29 -0.02
CA ASN A 130 8.62 18.74 -0.11
C ASN A 130 8.73 17.44 -0.90
N LEU A 131 7.73 17.16 -1.74
CA LEU A 131 7.66 15.98 -2.61
C LEU A 131 8.03 16.37 -4.04
N THR A 132 8.90 15.58 -4.65
CA THR A 132 9.29 15.64 -6.06
C THR A 132 9.02 14.28 -6.70
N TRP A 133 8.24 14.24 -7.78
CA TRP A 133 8.00 13.00 -8.52
C TRP A 133 9.25 12.57 -9.29
N LEU A 134 9.54 11.28 -9.30
CA LEU A 134 10.62 10.73 -10.12
C LEU A 134 10.18 10.64 -11.58
N THR A 135 11.14 10.63 -12.49
CA THR A 135 10.88 10.36 -13.90
C THR A 135 10.31 8.94 -14.07
N PRO A 136 9.26 8.73 -14.88
CA PRO A 136 8.64 7.43 -15.07
C PRO A 136 9.51 6.51 -15.95
N HIS A 137 10.55 5.91 -15.37
CA HIS A 137 11.43 4.96 -16.05
C HIS A 137 10.80 3.59 -16.31
N ASN A 138 9.68 3.28 -15.64
CA ASN A 138 8.89 2.08 -15.84
C ASN A 138 7.40 2.41 -15.60
N ILE A 139 6.53 2.09 -16.57
CA ILE A 139 5.10 2.41 -16.53
C ILE A 139 4.33 1.74 -15.38
N HIS A 140 4.90 0.70 -14.77
CA HIS A 140 4.31 -0.02 -13.64
C HIS A 140 4.80 0.47 -12.28
N VAL A 141 5.78 1.37 -12.25
CA VAL A 141 6.45 1.83 -11.04
C VAL A 141 6.20 3.31 -10.86
N ALA A 142 5.58 3.69 -9.75
CA ALA A 142 5.52 5.07 -9.32
C ALA A 142 6.59 5.32 -8.26
N GLY A 143 7.22 6.49 -8.30
CA GLY A 143 8.18 6.87 -7.29
C GLY A 143 8.19 8.36 -7.06
N PHE A 144 8.47 8.76 -5.83
CA PHE A 144 8.71 10.14 -5.46
C PHE A 144 9.81 10.23 -4.42
N LEU A 145 10.50 11.37 -4.42
CA LEU A 145 11.47 11.76 -3.44
C LEU A 145 10.82 12.77 -2.49
N ARG A 146 10.99 12.59 -1.19
CA ARG A 146 10.76 13.65 -0.20
C ARG A 146 12.07 14.15 0.34
N GLU A 147 12.21 15.46 0.43
CA GLU A 147 13.45 16.11 0.91
C GLU A 147 13.15 17.16 1.96
N TRP A 148 13.82 17.15 3.10
CA TRP A 148 13.66 18.19 4.10
C TRP A 148 14.93 18.32 4.92
N ASN A 149 15.51 19.52 4.96
CA ASN A 149 16.86 19.73 5.49
C ASN A 149 17.85 18.75 4.83
N ASP A 150 18.52 17.93 5.62
CA ASP A 150 19.47 16.92 5.15
C ASP A 150 18.85 15.51 4.98
N GLU A 151 17.56 15.34 5.27
CA GLU A 151 16.85 14.07 5.09
C GLU A 151 16.29 13.96 3.67
N ARG A 152 16.57 12.83 3.02
CA ARG A 152 16.05 12.48 1.69
C ARG A 152 15.50 11.07 1.73
N VAL A 153 14.25 10.87 1.31
CA VAL A 153 13.64 9.54 1.28
C VAL A 153 12.92 9.33 -0.03
N TYR A 154 13.36 8.31 -0.77
CA TYR A 154 12.69 7.81 -1.96
C TYR A 154 11.61 6.81 -1.56
N CYS A 155 10.39 7.04 -2.02
CA CYS A 155 9.28 6.11 -1.87
C CYS A 155 8.98 5.51 -3.23
N ILE A 156 9.17 4.20 -3.39
CA ILE A 156 9.02 3.48 -4.66
C ILE A 156 7.89 2.46 -4.51
N PHE A 157 7.02 2.35 -5.51
CA PHE A 157 5.82 1.52 -5.50
C PHE A 157 5.68 0.76 -6.82
N ASN A 158 5.77 -0.57 -6.79
CA ASN A 158 5.47 -1.43 -7.93
C ASN A 158 3.97 -1.79 -7.93
N PHE A 159 3.21 -1.25 -8.88
CA PHE A 159 1.78 -1.56 -9.02
C PHE A 159 1.49 -2.77 -9.92
N SER A 160 2.52 -3.41 -10.48
CA SER A 160 2.39 -4.67 -11.20
C SER A 160 2.26 -5.86 -10.27
N SER A 161 1.49 -6.86 -10.69
CA SER A 161 1.50 -8.19 -10.08
C SER A 161 2.69 -9.05 -10.53
N GLN A 162 3.62 -8.47 -11.29
CA GLN A 162 4.85 -9.10 -11.75
C GLN A 162 6.06 -8.36 -11.17
N GLU A 163 7.20 -9.04 -11.17
CA GLU A 163 8.48 -8.39 -10.91
C GLU A 163 8.71 -7.25 -11.92
N GLN A 164 9.24 -6.13 -11.44
CA GLN A 164 9.57 -4.96 -12.24
C GLN A 164 10.99 -4.50 -11.95
N HIS A 165 11.53 -3.72 -12.87
CA HIS A 165 12.88 -3.17 -12.78
C HIS A 165 12.83 -1.65 -12.85
N LEU A 166 13.61 -1.01 -11.99
CA LEU A 166 13.85 0.44 -11.98
C LEU A 166 15.35 0.67 -12.15
N THR A 167 15.76 1.55 -13.08
CA THR A 167 17.18 1.89 -13.25
C THR A 167 17.76 2.50 -11.96
N TRP A 168 19.02 2.19 -11.64
CA TRP A 168 19.72 2.86 -10.54
C TRP A 168 19.90 4.37 -10.75
N TYR A 169 19.82 4.84 -12.00
CA TYR A 169 19.84 6.26 -12.33
C TYR A 169 18.69 7.04 -11.66
N ALA A 170 17.55 6.41 -11.40
CA ALA A 170 16.41 7.05 -10.73
C ALA A 170 16.75 7.58 -9.32
N PHE A 171 17.76 7.01 -8.67
CA PHE A 171 18.25 7.48 -7.37
C PHE A 171 19.37 8.53 -7.48
N LYS A 172 19.81 8.84 -8.70
CA LYS A 172 20.87 9.81 -9.01
C LYS A 172 20.34 11.09 -9.65
N GLU A 173 19.17 11.03 -10.29
CA GLU A 173 18.60 12.13 -11.08
C GLU A 173 18.28 13.41 -10.27
N ASN A 174 18.19 13.33 -8.93
CA ASN A 174 17.87 14.45 -8.05
C ASN A 174 19.11 15.09 -7.38
N GLY A 175 20.27 15.05 -8.05
CA GLY A 175 21.47 15.78 -7.68
C GLY A 175 22.29 15.17 -6.53
N ILE A 176 22.03 13.93 -6.17
CA ILE A 176 22.85 13.14 -5.24
C ILE A 176 23.32 11.87 -5.92
N ASN A 177 24.49 11.37 -5.55
CA ASN A 177 24.99 10.08 -6.03
C ASN A 177 25.21 9.15 -4.84
N PRO A 178 24.12 8.60 -4.26
CA PRO A 178 24.26 7.70 -3.13
C PRO A 178 24.99 6.43 -3.56
N SER A 179 25.95 5.97 -2.75
CA SER A 179 26.54 4.64 -2.92
C SER A 179 25.70 3.56 -2.27
N THR A 180 24.92 3.92 -1.25
CA THR A 180 24.10 3.01 -0.45
C THR A 180 22.75 3.62 -0.12
N LEU A 181 21.69 2.83 -0.24
CA LEU A 181 20.34 3.14 0.22
C LEU A 181 19.95 2.21 1.37
N TYR A 182 19.38 2.75 2.44
CA TYR A 182 18.78 1.98 3.52
C TYR A 182 17.25 1.96 3.37
N ASP A 183 16.67 0.76 3.29
CA ASP A 183 15.22 0.57 3.28
C ASP A 183 14.68 0.49 4.70
N HIS A 184 13.85 1.46 5.10
CA HIS A 184 13.18 1.47 6.40
C HIS A 184 12.13 0.36 6.54
N TRP A 185 11.61 -0.17 5.43
CA TRP A 185 10.63 -1.25 5.45
C TRP A 185 11.28 -2.62 5.68
N ALA A 186 12.24 -3.01 4.84
CA ALA A 186 12.96 -4.28 4.99
C ALA A 186 14.11 -4.22 6.01
N GLU A 187 14.46 -3.02 6.50
CA GLU A 187 15.59 -2.76 7.39
C GLU A 187 16.93 -3.25 6.81
N LYS A 188 17.06 -3.09 5.49
CA LYS A 188 18.17 -3.62 4.68
C LYS A 188 18.87 -2.51 3.90
N LYS A 189 20.18 -2.65 3.71
CA LYS A 189 20.97 -1.79 2.82
C LYS A 189 21.07 -2.37 1.41
N TYR A 190 21.07 -1.48 0.43
CA TYR A 190 21.27 -1.78 -0.99
C TYR A 190 22.41 -0.94 -1.53
N THR A 191 23.35 -1.57 -2.22
CA THR A 191 24.41 -0.89 -2.95
C THR A 191 23.82 -0.35 -4.25
N VAL A 192 23.94 0.97 -4.47
CA VAL A 192 23.57 1.61 -5.72
C VAL A 192 24.61 1.26 -6.76
N LYS A 193 24.16 0.84 -7.94
CA LYS A 193 25.03 0.36 -9.01
C LYS A 193 25.07 1.32 -10.20
N GLU A 194 25.63 0.85 -11.32
CA GLU A 194 25.71 1.59 -12.58
C GLU A 194 24.32 1.90 -13.15
N ASP A 195 24.23 2.96 -13.96
CA ASP A 195 22.95 3.49 -14.48
C ASP A 195 22.23 2.53 -15.42
N ASN A 196 22.97 1.63 -16.08
CA ASN A 196 22.44 0.59 -16.94
C ASN A 196 22.05 -0.71 -16.19
N GLU A 197 22.29 -0.77 -14.87
CA GLU A 197 21.80 -1.84 -14.01
C GLU A 197 20.47 -1.44 -13.37
N TYR A 198 19.78 -2.45 -12.82
CA TYR A 198 18.43 -2.29 -12.29
C TYR A 198 18.33 -2.66 -10.81
N PHE A 199 17.48 -1.93 -10.12
CA PHE A 199 16.89 -2.29 -8.84
C PHE A 199 15.62 -3.13 -9.09
N THR A 200 15.62 -4.36 -8.59
CA THR A 200 14.52 -5.31 -8.80
C THR A 200 13.43 -5.15 -7.74
N LEU A 201 12.20 -4.99 -8.19
CA LEU A 201 11.01 -4.75 -7.39
C LEU A 201 10.08 -5.98 -7.50
N PRO A 202 9.90 -6.78 -6.43
CA PRO A 202 8.94 -7.88 -6.43
C PRO A 202 7.50 -7.43 -6.73
N PRO A 203 6.59 -8.35 -7.11
CA PRO A 203 5.18 -8.05 -7.32
C PRO A 203 4.54 -7.27 -6.16
N CYS A 204 3.81 -6.20 -6.48
CA CYS A 204 3.07 -5.37 -5.52
C CYS A 204 3.93 -4.87 -4.33
N SER A 205 5.23 -4.70 -4.51
CA SER A 205 6.16 -4.27 -3.47
C SER A 205 6.28 -2.74 -3.39
N PHE A 206 6.75 -2.27 -2.24
CA PHE A 206 7.15 -0.88 -2.04
C PHE A 206 8.43 -0.80 -1.23
N PHE A 207 9.13 0.34 -1.33
CA PHE A 207 10.40 0.59 -0.66
C PHE A 207 10.45 2.02 -0.13
N ILE A 208 10.99 2.20 1.07
CA ILE A 208 11.17 3.50 1.73
C ILE A 208 12.66 3.71 1.96
N LEU A 209 13.32 4.27 0.95
CA LEU A 209 14.78 4.25 0.79
C LEU A 209 15.40 5.59 1.17
N GLU A 210 16.29 5.57 2.16
CA GLU A 210 17.08 6.73 2.58
C GLU A 210 18.55 6.57 2.14
N PRO A 211 19.13 7.55 1.44
CA PRO A 211 20.58 7.63 1.21
C PRO A 211 21.37 7.57 2.51
N VAL A 212 22.27 6.60 2.63
CA VAL A 212 23.20 6.54 3.76
C VAL A 212 24.36 7.49 3.48
N LYS A 213 24.65 8.38 4.44
CA LYS A 213 25.82 9.27 4.42
C LYS A 213 27.13 8.49 4.58
#